data_AF-A0A6L3XY11-F1
#
_entry.id   AF-A0A6L3XY11-F1
#
_cell.length_a   1.000
_cell.length_b   1.000
_cell.length_c   1.000
_cell.angle_alpha   90.00
_cell.angle_beta   90.00
_cell.angle_gamma   90.00
#
_symmetry.space_group_name_H-M   'P 1'
#
loop_
_entity.id
_entity.type
_entity.pdbx_description
1 polymer ?
#
loop_
_entity_poly.entity_id
_entity_poly.type
_entity_poly.pdbx_seq_one_letter_code
_entity_poly.pdbx_strand_id
1 'polypeptide(L)' 'MLSNDILRSLRYTLKANNNDMVRILALSDMESTSAGFDTWMTKEDEEGFVRCPDIILSGFLNGL' A
#
# COMPACT_ATOMS: atom_id res chain seq x y z
N MET A 1 8.37 -2.85 -12.67
CA MET A 1 8.11 -2.32 -11.32
C MET A 1 6.64 -2.49 -11.05
N LEU A 2 6.29 -3.21 -9.99
CA LEU A 2 4.90 -3.38 -9.60
C LEU A 2 4.51 -2.29 -8.60
N SER A 3 3.22 -1.97 -8.56
CA SER A 3 2.65 -0.97 -7.65
C SER A 3 2.97 -1.31 -6.18
N ASN A 4 3.09 -2.60 -5.88
CA ASN A 4 3.57 -3.16 -4.60
C ASN A 4 4.98 -2.70 -4.22
N ASP A 5 5.92 -2.63 -5.17
CA ASP A 5 7.31 -2.22 -4.91
C ASP A 5 7.41 -0.74 -4.54
N ILE A 6 6.60 0.07 -5.22
CA ILE A 6 6.49 1.51 -4.96
C ILE A 6 5.90 1.70 -3.56
N LEU A 7 4.79 1.02 -3.23
CA LEU A 7 4.19 1.05 -1.90
C LEU A 7 5.17 0.62 -0.79
N ARG A 8 5.94 -0.46 -0.99
CA ARG A 8 6.97 -0.89 -0.05
C ARG A 8 8.03 0.19 0.16
N SER A 9 8.52 0.76 -0.93
CA SER A 9 9.54 1.82 -0.89
C SER A 9 9.03 3.07 -0.18
N LEU A 10 7.78 3.48 -0.43
CA LEU A 10 7.14 4.60 0.24
C LEU A 10 6.96 4.35 1.73
N ARG A 11 6.51 3.15 2.14
CA ARG A 11 6.41 2.79 3.56
C ARG A 11 7.74 3.00 4.29
N TYR A 12 8.85 2.50 3.73
CA TYR A 12 10.17 2.67 4.33
C TYR A 12 10.64 4.12 4.31
N THR A 13 10.43 4.83 3.20
CA THR A 13 10.85 6.24 3.03
C THR A 13 10.15 7.15 4.03
N LEU A 14 8.85 6.92 4.26
CA LEU A 14 8.02 7.69 5.19
C LEU A 14 8.12 7.20 6.63
N LYS A 15 8.84 6.10 6.89
CA LYS A 15 8.89 5.41 8.19
C LYS A 15 7.48 5.09 8.73
N ALA A 16 6.57 4.75 7.83
CA ALA A 16 5.17 4.48 8.14
C ALA A 16 4.96 3.01 8.55
N ASN A 17 4.03 2.76 9.46
CA ASN A 17 3.47 1.41 9.67
C ASN A 17 2.20 1.21 8.82
N ASN A 18 1.63 0.01 8.78
CA ASN A 18 0.46 -0.27 7.95
C ASN A 18 -0.77 0.58 8.34
N ASN A 19 -0.94 0.92 9.62
CA ASN A 19 -2.03 1.80 10.06
C ASN A 19 -1.83 3.23 9.54
N ASP A 20 -0.59 3.71 9.50
CA ASP A 20 -0.27 5.01 8.90
C ASP A 20 -0.51 4.99 7.39
N MET A 21 -0.19 3.89 6.71
CA MET A 21 -0.48 3.72 5.29
C MET A 21 -1.99 3.75 5.01
N VAL A 22 -2.79 3.10 5.86
CA VAL A 22 -4.26 3.15 5.78
C VAL A 22 -4.77 4.58 5.99
N ARG A 23 -4.21 5.32 6.96
CA ARG A 23 -4.59 6.72 7.20
C ARG A 23 -4.29 7.61 6.01
N ILE A 24 -3.13 7.43 5.37
CA ILE A 24 -2.75 8.18 4.16
C ILE A 24 -3.73 7.89 3.03
N LEU A 25 -4.05 6.62 2.78
CA LEU A 25 -5.02 6.25 1.75
C LEU A 25 -6.43 6.84 2.04
N ALA A 26 -6.83 6.90 3.31
CA ALA A 26 -8.10 7.50 3.70
C ALA A 26 -8.17 9.01 3.41
N LEU A 27 -7.04 9.72 3.28
CA LEU A 27 -7.02 11.13 2.89
C LEU A 27 -7.46 11.36 1.44
N SER A 28 -7.42 10.32 0.60
CA SER A 28 -7.87 10.37 -0.80
C SER A 28 -9.28 9.81 -1.00
N ASP A 29 -10.11 9.76 0.05
CA ASP A 29 -11.44 9.12 0.04
C ASP A 29 -11.42 7.64 -0.39
N MET A 30 -10.29 6.94 -0.17
CA MET A 30 -10.16 5.50 -0.43
C MET A 30 -9.97 4.74 0.87
N GLU A 31 -10.65 3.60 1.00
CA GLU A 31 -10.56 2.76 2.19
C GLU A 31 -9.81 1.45 1.89
N SER A 32 -8.95 1.06 2.82
CA SER A 32 -8.34 -0.27 2.87
C SER A 32 -8.11 -0.66 4.34
N THR A 33 -7.76 -1.91 4.57
CA THR A 33 -7.44 -2.42 5.91
C THR A 33 -5.94 -2.66 6.06
N SER A 34 -5.44 -2.66 7.29
CA SER A 34 -4.04 -3.04 7.55
C SER A 34 -3.71 -4.42 7.00
N ALA A 35 -4.65 -5.37 7.09
CA ALA A 35 -4.51 -6.71 6.52
C ALA A 35 -4.46 -6.71 4.98
N GLY A 36 -5.19 -5.79 4.33
CA GLY A 36 -5.08 -5.58 2.89
C GLY A 36 -3.69 -5.10 2.48
N PHE A 37 -3.13 -4.14 3.23
CA PHE A 37 -1.76 -3.69 3.02
C PHE A 37 -0.72 -4.79 3.24
N ASP A 38 -0.94 -5.73 4.17
CA ASP A 38 -0.06 -6.88 4.34
C ASP A 38 0.03 -7.70 3.05
N THR A 39 -1.10 -7.98 2.38
CA THR A 39 -1.10 -8.72 1.11
C THR A 39 -0.38 -7.99 -0.02
N TRP A 40 -0.41 -6.66 -0.02
CA TRP A 40 0.32 -5.84 -0.99
C TRP A 40 1.82 -5.72 -0.66
N MET A 41 2.21 -5.98 0.59
CA MET A 41 3.60 -5.97 1.04
C MET A 41 4.29 -7.33 0.97
N THR A 42 3.52 -8.40 0.88
CA THR A 42 3.99 -9.75 0.56
C THR A 42 4.82 -9.73 -0.73
N LYS A 43 5.88 -10.54 -0.79
CA LYS A 43 6.66 -10.68 -2.02
C LYS A 43 5.90 -11.53 -3.04
N GLU A 44 6.18 -11.30 -4.33
CA GLU A 44 5.53 -12.03 -5.43
C GLU A 44 5.69 -13.55 -5.35
N ASP A 45 6.77 -14.01 -4.71
CA ASP A 45 7.11 -15.42 -4.58
C ASP A 45 6.51 -16.08 -3.33
N GLU A 46 5.78 -15.33 -2.50
CA GLU A 46 5.23 -15.77 -1.22
C GLU A 46 3.71 -16.02 -1.29
N GLU A 47 3.25 -17.00 -0.52
CA GLU A 47 1.82 -17.33 -0.43
C GLU A 47 1.02 -16.17 0.18
N GLY A 48 -0.09 -15.81 -0.46
CA GLY A 48 -0.89 -14.65 -0.07
C GLY A 48 -0.49 -13.32 -0.73
N PHE A 49 0.42 -13.36 -1.71
CA PHE A 49 0.68 -12.22 -2.57
C PHE A 49 -0.56 -11.77 -3.33
N VAL A 50 -0.90 -10.49 -3.20
CA VAL A 50 -1.92 -9.84 -4.02
C VAL A 50 -1.30 -8.65 -4.72
N ARG A 51 -1.49 -8.60 -6.04
CA ARG A 51 -1.07 -7.44 -6.82
C ARG A 51 -1.88 -6.22 -6.40
N CYS A 52 -1.20 -5.16 -5.99
CA CYS A 52 -1.82 -3.88 -5.67
C CYS A 52 -2.41 -3.29 -6.96
N PRO A 53 -3.72 -2.98 -6.99
CA PRO A 53 -4.33 -2.27 -8.10
C PRO A 53 -3.71 -0.87 -8.29
N ASP A 54 -3.56 -0.42 -9.52
CA ASP A 54 -2.97 0.89 -9.81
C ASP A 54 -3.82 2.05 -9.27
N ILE A 55 -5.14 1.86 -9.16
CA ILE A 55 -6.05 2.84 -8.55
C ILE A 55 -5.78 3.05 -7.06
N ILE A 56 -5.40 1.99 -6.34
CA ILE A 56 -5.04 2.07 -4.92
C ILE A 56 -3.73 2.82 -4.76
N LEU A 57 -2.72 2.54 -5.58
CA LEU A 57 -1.46 3.28 -5.55
C LEU A 57 -1.70 4.76 -5.89
N SER A 58 -2.53 5.05 -6.90
CA SER A 58 -2.90 6.42 -7.26
C SER A 58 -3.60 7.14 -6.10
N GLY A 59 -4.58 6.50 -5.45
CA GLY A 59 -5.22 7.02 -4.25
C GLY A 59 -4.21 7.29 -3.12
N PHE A 60 -3.35 6.32 -2.84
CA PHE A 60 -2.31 6.45 -1.81
C PHE A 60 -1.41 7.66 -2.09
N LEU A 61 -1.00 7.88 -3.34
CA LEU A 61 -0.20 9.03 -3.75
C LEU A 61 -0.96 10.35 -3.67
N ASN A 62 -2.28 10.36 -3.91
CA ASN A 62 -3.12 11.55 -3.74
C ASN A 62 -3.37 11.91 -2.28
N GLY A 63 -3.28 10.94 -1.37
CA GLY A 63 -3.41 11.15 0.07
C GLY A 63 -2.11 11.59 0.75
N LEU A 64 -0.96 11.48 0.07
CA LEU A 64 0.33 12.03 0.52
C LEU A 64 0.39 13.55 0.34
#